data_AF-A0A356L1V4-F1
#
_entry.id   AF-A0A356L1V4-F1
#
_cell.length_a   1.000
_cell.length_b   1.000
_cell.length_c   1.000
_cell.angle_alpha   90.00
_cell.angle_beta   90.00
_cell.angle_gamma   90.00
#
_symmetry.space_group_name_H-M   'P 1'
#
loop_
_entity.id
_entity.type
_entity.pdbx_description
1 polymer ?
#
loop_
_entity_poly.entity_id
_entity_poly.type
_entity_poly.pdbx_seq_one_letter_code
_entity_poly.pdbx_strand_id
1 'polypeptide(L)'
;MTLKQVQSTKPAFSEHNVAIALASNDYFIPYCATLLHSLAMHANPQKNYDILLLSQDVSEINVKRLQALLHPWTNISLRVIDPSVLIDQYTFFVRGHFS
;
A
#
# COMPACT_ATOMS: atom_id res chain seq x y z
N MET A 1 -0.63 -15.82 0.95
CA MET A 1 -1.37 -15.73 -0.35
C MET A 1 -1.11 -16.97 -1.22
N THR A 2 -1.83 -17.18 -2.32
CA THR A 2 -1.45 -18.16 -3.37
C THR A 2 -0.97 -17.41 -4.63
N LEU A 3 -0.15 -18.03 -5.50
CA LEU A 3 0.29 -17.46 -6.79
C LEU A 3 -0.86 -16.92 -7.66
N LYS A 4 -2.08 -17.43 -7.45
CA LYS A 4 -3.31 -16.98 -8.12
C LYS A 4 -3.78 -15.59 -7.70
N GLN A 5 -3.48 -15.13 -6.47
CA GLN A 5 -3.80 -13.78 -5.99
C GLN A 5 -2.80 -12.73 -6.48
N VAL A 6 -1.54 -13.11 -6.66
CA VAL A 6 -0.51 -12.26 -7.28
C VAL A 6 -0.88 -11.87 -8.71
N GLN A 7 -1.43 -12.82 -9.48
CA GLN A 7 -1.75 -12.63 -10.90
C GLN A 7 -2.96 -11.70 -11.16
N SER A 8 -3.62 -11.13 -10.14
CA SER A 8 -4.86 -10.37 -10.31
C SER A 8 -4.89 -9.01 -9.59
N THR A 9 -3.78 -8.28 -9.54
CA THR A 9 -3.81 -6.87 -9.11
C THR A 9 -4.13 -5.97 -10.31
N LYS A 10 -5.42 -5.91 -10.68
CA LYS A 10 -5.89 -4.91 -11.66
C LYS A 10 -5.79 -3.51 -11.04
N PRO A 11 -5.60 -2.45 -11.85
CA PRO A 11 -5.72 -1.07 -11.38
C PRO A 11 -7.06 -0.85 -10.66
N ALA A 12 -7.04 -0.09 -9.57
CA ALA A 12 -8.27 0.27 -8.86
C ALA A 12 -9.16 1.21 -9.69
N PHE A 13 -8.57 1.95 -10.63
CA PHE A 13 -9.27 2.88 -11.51
C PHE A 13 -8.95 2.59 -12.99
N SER A 14 -9.95 2.70 -13.85
CA SER A 14 -9.81 2.46 -15.30
C SER A 14 -9.15 3.62 -16.05
N GLU A 15 -9.22 4.83 -15.49
CA GLU A 15 -8.73 6.06 -16.12
C GLU A 15 -7.87 6.87 -15.14
N HIS A 16 -6.87 7.56 -15.69
CA HIS A 16 -5.97 8.46 -14.95
C HIS A 16 -5.38 7.88 -13.64
N ASN A 17 -5.13 6.56 -13.64
CA ASN A 17 -4.66 5.81 -12.48
C ASN A 17 -3.16 6.05 -12.22
N VAL A 18 -2.85 6.66 -11.08
CA VAL A 18 -1.50 6.80 -10.53
C VAL A 18 -1.31 5.71 -9.47
N ALA A 19 -0.55 4.67 -9.84
CA ALA A 19 -0.21 3.60 -8.91
C ALA A 19 0.93 4.05 -7.96
N ILE A 20 0.75 3.84 -6.66
CA ILE A 20 1.73 4.19 -5.62
C ILE A 20 1.96 2.96 -4.77
N ALA A 21 3.17 2.41 -4.78
CA ALA A 21 3.55 1.30 -3.90
C ALA A 21 4.31 1.82 -2.68
N LEU A 22 3.92 1.37 -1.49
CA LEU A 22 4.57 1.67 -0.21
C LEU A 22 4.83 0.36 0.52
N ALA A 23 5.96 0.24 1.21
CA ALA A 23 6.23 -0.88 2.10
C ALA A 23 6.24 -0.39 3.55
N SER A 24 5.47 -1.04 4.42
CA SER A 24 5.44 -0.73 5.85
C SER A 24 5.00 -1.96 6.64
N ASN A 25 5.52 -2.10 7.86
CA ASN A 25 4.95 -3.00 8.86
C ASN A 25 3.96 -2.26 9.76
N ASP A 26 3.36 -2.98 10.71
CA ASP A 26 2.37 -2.42 11.65
C ASP A 26 2.94 -1.27 12.51
N TYR A 27 4.20 -1.39 12.95
CA TYR A 27 4.88 -0.39 13.78
C TYR A 27 5.04 0.95 13.06
N PHE A 28 5.30 0.93 11.75
CA PHE A 28 5.52 2.14 10.95
C PHE A 28 4.22 2.77 10.40
N ILE A 29 3.04 2.20 10.67
CA ILE A 29 1.76 2.75 10.19
C ILE A 29 1.52 4.21 10.56
N PRO A 30 1.86 4.72 11.76
CA PRO A 30 1.66 6.14 12.06
C PRO A 30 2.39 7.08 11.07
N TYR A 31 3.61 6.72 10.64
CA TYR A 31 4.36 7.50 9.66
C TYR A 31 3.76 7.36 8.25
N CYS A 32 3.36 6.14 7.89
CA CYS A 32 2.63 5.88 6.65
C CYS A 32 1.33 6.70 6.59
N ALA A 33 0.59 6.81 7.70
CA ALA A 33 -0.61 7.61 7.80
C ALA A 33 -0.33 9.10 7.54
N THR A 34 0.75 9.66 8.08
CA THR A 34 1.15 11.05 7.80
C THR A 34 1.46 11.27 6.32
N LEU A 35 2.20 10.35 5.69
CA LEU A 35 2.47 10.40 4.26
C LEU A 35 1.18 10.36 3.44
N LEU A 36 0.31 9.39 3.72
CA LEU A 36 -0.94 9.18 3.00
C LEU A 36 -1.89 10.36 3.14
N HIS A 37 -1.99 10.94 4.33
CA HIS A 37 -2.79 12.15 4.56
C HIS A 37 -2.23 13.36 3.80
N SER A 38 -0.91 13.57 3.84
CA SER A 38 -0.26 14.65 3.08
C SER A 38 -0.51 14.51 1.58
N LEU A 39 -0.39 13.28 1.08
CA LEU A 39 -0.70 12.95 -0.32
C LEU A 39 -2.15 13.26 -0.67
N ALA A 40 -3.10 12.82 0.16
CA ALA A 40 -4.52 13.05 -0.08
C ALA A 40 -4.87 14.55 -0.10
N MET A 41 -4.32 15.33 0.83
CA MET A 41 -4.51 16.78 0.89
C MET A 41 -4.02 17.54 -0.34
N HIS A 42 -3.04 17.00 -1.06
CA HIS A 42 -2.45 17.61 -2.26
C HIS A 42 -2.74 16.83 -3.54
N ALA A 43 -3.67 15.87 -3.48
CA ALA A 43 -4.06 15.05 -4.61
C ALA A 43 -4.68 15.93 -5.71
N ASN A 44 -4.25 15.71 -6.95
CA ASN A 44 -4.84 16.37 -8.10
C ASN A 44 -6.23 15.74 -8.37
N PRO A 45 -7.31 16.53 -8.38
CA PRO A 45 -8.67 16.01 -8.54
C PRO A 45 -8.97 15.43 -9.94
N GLN A 46 -8.12 15.66 -10.94
CA GLN A 46 -8.20 15.05 -12.28
C GLN A 46 -7.44 13.71 -12.38
N LYS A 47 -6.86 13.21 -11.28
CA LYS A 47 -6.17 11.91 -11.24
C LYS A 47 -6.79 11.01 -10.18
N ASN A 48 -6.63 9.70 -10.37
CA ASN A 48 -7.04 8.69 -9.40
C ASN A 48 -5.81 8.01 -8.83
N TYR A 49 -5.75 7.81 -7.52
CA TYR A 49 -4.57 7.33 -6.82
C TYR A 49 -4.82 5.93 -6.24
N ASP A 50 -4.12 4.94 -6.76
CA ASP A 50 -4.22 3.54 -6.37
C ASP A 50 -3.02 3.15 -5.52
N ILE A 51 -3.22 3.14 -4.20
CA ILE A 51 -2.18 2.90 -3.21
C ILE A 51 -2.12 1.41 -2.89
N LEU A 52 -0.94 0.83 -3.07
CA LEU A 52 -0.58 -0.54 -2.77
C LEU A 52 0.34 -0.57 -1.56
N LEU A 53 -0.22 -0.85 -0.38
CA LEU A 53 0.56 -1.05 0.84
C LEU A 53 1.07 -2.50 0.88
N LEU A 54 2.34 -2.67 0.55
CA LEU A 54 3.07 -3.92 0.62
C LEU A 54 3.39 -4.23 2.08
N SER A 55 2.72 -5.23 2.64
CA SER A 55 2.87 -5.60 4.05
C SER A 55 2.45 -7.05 4.30
N GLN A 56 3.12 -7.69 5.26
CA GLN A 56 2.80 -9.04 5.72
C GLN A 56 2.03 -9.05 7.04
N ASP A 57 2.19 -7.99 7.85
CA ASP A 57 1.90 -8.02 9.28
C ASP A 57 1.12 -6.81 9.80
N VAL A 58 0.69 -5.90 8.93
CA VAL A 58 -0.19 -4.79 9.35
C VAL A 58 -1.52 -5.33 9.85
N SER A 59 -1.87 -4.93 11.07
CA SER A 59 -3.09 -5.35 11.75
C SER A 59 -4.34 -4.78 11.08
N GLU A 60 -5.44 -5.55 11.12
CA GLU A 60 -6.72 -5.12 10.56
C GLU A 60 -7.21 -3.78 11.13
N ILE A 61 -6.95 -3.51 12.41
CA ILE A 61 -7.34 -2.26 13.06
C ILE A 61 -6.60 -1.06 12.45
N ASN A 62 -5.32 -1.23 12.13
CA ASN A 62 -4.52 -0.19 11.50
C ASN A 62 -4.90 0.00 10.02
N VAL A 63 -5.23 -1.08 9.30
CA VAL A 63 -5.81 -0.96 7.94
C VAL A 63 -7.11 -0.17 7.97
N LYS A 64 -8.03 -0.48 8.89
CA LYS A 64 -9.30 0.24 9.04
C LYS A 64 -9.09 1.72 9.37
N ARG A 65 -8.10 2.05 10.21
CA ARG A 65 -7.73 3.44 10.52
C ARG A 65 -7.20 4.18 9.29
N LEU A 66 -6.34 3.55 8.49
CA LEU A 66 -5.86 4.15 7.23
C LEU A 66 -6.98 4.36 6.22
N GLN A 67 -7.89 3.40 6.09
CA GLN A 67 -9.06 3.53 5.22
C GLN A 67 -9.99 4.66 5.70
N ALA A 68 -10.23 4.76 7.01
CA ALA A 68 -11.01 5.85 7.59
C ALA A 68 -10.35 7.22 7.39
N LEU A 69 -9.02 7.29 7.51
CA LEU A 69 -8.23 8.50 7.25
C LEU A 69 -8.39 8.98 5.80
N LEU A 70 -8.45 8.06 4.84
CA LEU A 70 -8.56 8.36 3.41
C LEU A 70 -10.01 8.48 2.91
N HIS A 71 -11.00 8.11 3.73
CA HIS A 71 -12.42 8.10 3.37
C HIS A 71 -12.95 9.41 2.73
N PRO A 72 -12.48 10.61 3.14
CA PRO A 72 -12.96 11.86 2.52
C PRO A 72 -12.63 12.01 1.02
N TRP A 73 -11.68 11.24 0.47
CA TRP A 73 -11.25 11.35 -0.92
C TRP A 73 -11.73 10.17 -1.76
N THR A 74 -12.63 10.43 -2.69
CA THR A 74 -13.23 9.41 -3.57
C THR A 74 -12.30 8.95 -4.69
N ASN A 75 -11.30 9.75 -5.04
CA ASN A 75 -10.29 9.46 -6.06
C ASN A 75 -9.05 8.76 -5.49
N ILE A 76 -9.13 8.19 -4.30
CA ILE A 76 -8.03 7.48 -3.64
C ILE A 76 -8.50 6.10 -3.20
N SER A 77 -7.75 5.07 -3.57
CA SER A 77 -7.95 3.68 -3.15
C SER A 77 -6.73 3.19 -2.39
N LEU A 78 -6.93 2.39 -1.34
CA LEU A 78 -5.87 1.76 -0.56
C LEU A 78 -6.12 0.25 -0.48
N ARG A 79 -5.12 -0.52 -0.91
CA ARG A 79 -5.11 -1.99 -0.83
C ARG A 79 -3.85 -2.47 -0.14
N VAL A 80 -3.99 -3.44 0.77
CA VAL A 80 -2.86 -4.12 1.39
C VAL A 80 -2.55 -5.38 0.59
N ILE A 81 -1.29 -5.55 0.21
CA ILE A 81 -0.81 -6.69 -0.55
C ILE A 81 0.34 -7.33 0.21
N ASP A 82 0.27 -8.64 0.39
CA ASP A 82 1.36 -9.43 0.95
C ASP A 82 2.28 -9.90 -0.21
N PRO A 83 3.50 -9.36 -0.34
CA PRO A 83 4.41 -9.72 -1.42
C PRO A 83 5.19 -11.01 -1.16
N SER A 84 5.10 -11.63 0.03
CA SER A 84 5.99 -12.72 0.47
C SER A 84 6.04 -13.84 -0.55
N VAL A 85 4.88 -14.27 -1.06
CA VAL A 85 4.77 -15.33 -2.07
C VAL A 85 5.56 -15.08 -3.36
N LEU A 86 5.90 -13.84 -3.66
CA LEU A 86 6.75 -13.47 -4.79
C LEU A 86 8.22 -13.47 -4.43
N ILE A 87 8.53 -13.00 -3.22
CA ILE A 87 9.88 -12.61 -2.84
C ILE A 87 10.60 -13.65 -1.97
N ASP A 88 9.87 -14.55 -1.30
CA ASP A 88 10.40 -15.53 -0.35
C ASP A 88 11.39 -16.52 -0.99
N GLN A 89 11.29 -16.73 -2.30
CA GLN A 89 12.22 -17.57 -3.06
C GLN A 89 13.58 -16.90 -3.32
N TYR A 90 13.72 -15.61 -3.04
CA TYR A 90 14.94 -14.86 -3.27
C TYR A 90 15.65 -14.54 -1.96
N THR A 91 16.97 -14.70 -1.96
CA THR A 91 17.82 -14.15 -0.92
C THR A 91 18.30 -12.77 -1.36
N PHE A 92 17.77 -11.73 -0.73
CA PHE A 92 18.22 -10.37 -1.02
C PHE A 92 19.59 -10.13 -0.41
N PHE A 93 20.46 -9.45 -1.15
CA PHE A 93 21.73 -9.00 -0.61
C PHE A 93 21.48 -7.86 0.39
N VAL A 94 21.82 -8.09 1.66
CA VAL A 94 21.67 -7.10 2.73
C VAL A 94 23.05 -6.73 3.27
N ARG A 95 23.43 -5.45 3.25
CA ARG A 95 24.68 -4.98 3.87
C ARG A 95 24.47 -4.75 5.36
N GLY A 96 25.10 -5.58 6.18
CA GLY A 96 25.73 -5.24 7.47
C GLY A 96 24.86 -4.96 8.69
N HIS A 97 23.64 -4.45 8.59
CA HIS A 97 22.89 -4.01 9.80
C HIS A 97 21.38 -4.23 9.75
N PHE A 98 20.84 -4.78 8.66
CA PHE A 98 19.46 -5.22 8.62
C PHE A 98 19.47 -6.75 8.68
N SER A 99 18.96 -7.28 9.79
CA SER A 99 18.75 -8.71 10.03
C SER A 99 17.28 -9.05 9.90
#